data_AF-A0A8T5FXD7-F1
#
_entry.id   AF-A0A8T5FXD7-F1
#
_cell.length_a   1.000
_cell.length_b   1.000
_cell.length_c   1.000
_cell.angle_alpha   90.00
_cell.angle_beta   90.00
_cell.angle_gamma   90.00
#
_symmetry.space_group_name_H-M   'P 1'
#
loop_
_entity.id
_entity.type
_entity.pdbx_description
1 polymer ?
#
loop_
_entity_poly.entity_id
_entity_poly.type
_entity_poly.pdbx_seq_one_letter_code
_entity_poly.pdbx_strand_id
1 'polypeptide(L)'
;MKTKFVIYIIVFIFLISIAIAEDSSCGNGICNSFDTYYSCPIDCPSGSYDNYCDNEKDDVCDPDCINSDSDCQNYDEKNQNTYLPEKENNNTVFKTIFIIIFSVVVFGGIFYLYKKANKNKDYYDEGQIDELSNLNKEKEDNTWSTKSETQIIDQIKESDDFKRYTGGQN
;
A
#
# COMPACT_ATOMS: atom_id res chain seq x y z
N MET A 1 -5.16 17.63 1.50
CA MET A 1 -4.57 16.26 1.55
C MET A 1 -5.52 15.14 1.13
N LYS A 2 -6.84 15.25 1.31
CA LYS A 2 -7.79 14.14 1.09
C LYS A 2 -8.00 13.75 -0.39
N THR A 3 -7.96 14.70 -1.32
CA THR A 3 -8.19 14.45 -2.76
C THR A 3 -7.04 13.73 -3.45
N LYS A 4 -5.78 14.05 -3.10
CA LYS A 4 -4.61 13.35 -3.65
C LYS A 4 -4.58 11.87 -3.27
N PHE A 5 -5.02 11.55 -2.05
CA PHE A 5 -5.07 10.17 -1.55
C PHE A 5 -6.09 9.30 -2.29
N VAL A 6 -7.26 9.85 -2.63
CA VAL A 6 -8.30 9.15 -3.41
C VAL A 6 -7.81 8.85 -4.84
N ILE A 7 -7.10 9.80 -5.46
CA ILE A 7 -6.51 9.60 -6.79
C ILE A 7 -5.46 8.49 -6.75
N TYR A 8 -4.60 8.45 -5.74
CA TYR A 8 -3.62 7.37 -5.60
C TYR A 8 -4.28 6.00 -5.41
N ILE A 9 -5.38 5.90 -4.65
CA ILE A 9 -6.12 4.63 -4.51
C ILE A 9 -6.73 4.19 -5.84
N ILE A 10 -7.36 5.11 -6.58
CA ILE A 10 -7.98 4.75 -7.87
C ILE A 10 -6.92 4.32 -8.89
N VAL A 11 -5.80 5.03 -8.97
CA VAL A 11 -4.68 4.66 -9.85
C VAL A 11 -4.08 3.32 -9.43
N PHE A 12 -3.93 3.07 -8.13
CA PHE A 12 -3.41 1.81 -7.62
C PHE A 12 -4.34 0.63 -7.92
N ILE A 13 -5.65 0.80 -7.75
CA ILE A 13 -6.66 -0.22 -8.12
C ILE A 13 -6.62 -0.47 -9.63
N PHE A 14 -6.54 0.57 -10.45
CA PHE A 14 -6.50 0.45 -11.91
C PHE A 14 -5.22 -0.25 -12.39
N LEU A 15 -4.08 0.02 -11.75
CA LEU A 15 -2.81 -0.66 -12.02
C LEU A 15 -2.83 -2.13 -11.57
N ILE A 16 -3.47 -2.44 -10.44
CA ILE A 16 -3.68 -3.83 -10.01
C ILE A 16 -4.54 -4.58 -11.02
N SER A 17 -5.61 -3.98 -11.53
CA SER A 17 -6.49 -4.61 -12.54
C SER A 17 -5.77 -4.94 -13.85
N ILE A 18 -4.74 -4.17 -14.23
CA ILE A 18 -3.94 -4.44 -15.44
C ILE A 18 -2.95 -5.59 -15.20
N ALA A 19 -2.45 -5.76 -13.97
CA ALA A 19 -1.47 -6.78 -13.64
C ALA A 19 -2.01 -8.22 -13.58
N ILE A 20 -3.32 -8.43 -13.73
CA ILE A 20 -3.96 -9.76 -13.66
C ILE A 20 -4.22 -10.38 -15.05
N ALA A 21 -3.71 -9.76 -16.12
CA ALA A 21 -3.94 -10.20 -17.49
C ALA A 21 -2.71 -10.93 -18.07
N GLU A 22 -2.21 -11.96 -17.39
CA GLU A 22 -1.28 -12.92 -17.98
C GLU A 22 -1.65 -14.32 -17.48
N ASP A 23 -2.57 -14.97 -18.20
CA ASP A 23 -2.58 -16.42 -18.32
C ASP A 23 -2.54 -16.71 -19.82
N SER A 24 -1.37 -16.56 -20.44
CA SER A 24 -1.07 -17.41 -21.58
C SER A 24 -0.79 -18.79 -20.98
N SER A 25 -1.87 -19.55 -20.80
CA SER A 25 -1.97 -20.76 -20.00
C SER A 25 -1.12 -21.93 -20.48
N CYS A 26 -0.49 -21.81 -21.65
CA CYS A 26 0.31 -22.86 -22.26
C CYS A 26 1.80 -22.84 -21.86
N GLY A 27 2.34 -24.01 -21.52
CA GLY A 27 3.68 -24.24 -21.02
C GLY A 27 3.81 -24.12 -19.49
N ASN A 28 2.69 -24.12 -18.75
CA ASN A 28 2.71 -24.08 -17.28
C ASN A 28 2.67 -25.50 -16.66
N GLY A 29 2.57 -26.54 -17.49
CA GLY A 29 2.51 -27.94 -17.08
C GLY A 29 1.13 -28.39 -16.58
N ILE A 30 0.08 -27.59 -16.77
CA ILE A 30 -1.29 -27.87 -16.34
C ILE A 30 -2.23 -27.69 -17.53
N CYS A 31 -2.92 -28.76 -17.93
CA CYS A 31 -4.01 -28.67 -18.91
C CYS A 31 -5.23 -27.98 -18.28
N ASN A 32 -5.40 -26.68 -18.54
CA ASN A 32 -6.52 -25.90 -17.99
C ASN A 32 -7.78 -26.07 -18.86
N SER A 33 -8.94 -25.65 -18.35
CA SER A 33 -10.22 -25.77 -19.08
C SER A 33 -10.32 -24.97 -20.39
N PHE A 34 -9.33 -24.12 -20.69
CA PHE A 34 -9.25 -23.34 -21.93
C PHE A 34 -8.10 -23.81 -22.84
N ASP A 35 -7.26 -24.72 -22.34
CA ASP A 35 -6.21 -25.37 -23.11
C ASP A 35 -6.75 -26.69 -23.66
N THR A 36 -6.30 -27.04 -24.85
CA THR A 36 -6.63 -28.29 -25.51
C THR A 36 -5.38 -28.83 -26.20
N TYR A 37 -5.39 -30.09 -26.63
CA TYR A 37 -4.31 -30.65 -27.43
C TYR A 37 -3.98 -29.79 -28.66
N TYR A 38 -5.00 -29.19 -29.28
CA TYR A 38 -4.83 -28.29 -30.40
C TYR A 38 -4.21 -26.94 -30.03
N SER A 39 -4.61 -26.32 -28.91
CA SER A 39 -4.12 -24.99 -28.52
C SER A 39 -2.81 -25.03 -27.72
N CYS A 40 -2.57 -26.13 -27.00
CA CYS A 40 -1.43 -26.34 -26.12
C CYS A 40 -1.06 -27.83 -25.94
N PRO A 41 -0.44 -28.47 -26.95
CA PRO A 41 -0.07 -29.89 -26.87
C PRO A 41 1.01 -30.19 -25.82
N ILE A 42 1.72 -29.18 -25.31
CA ILE A 42 2.75 -29.35 -24.29
C ILE A 42 2.15 -29.59 -22.89
N ASP A 43 0.99 -28.99 -22.59
CA ASP A 43 0.32 -29.15 -21.29
C ASP A 43 -0.86 -30.11 -21.39
N CYS A 44 -1.53 -30.20 -22.55
CA CYS A 44 -2.60 -31.14 -22.87
C CYS A 44 -2.12 -32.12 -23.96
N PRO A 45 -1.41 -33.21 -23.64
CA PRO A 45 -1.01 -34.21 -24.63
C PRO A 45 -2.22 -35.01 -25.16
N SER A 46 -2.03 -35.73 -26.28
CA SER A 46 -3.05 -36.66 -26.81
C SER A 46 -3.51 -37.64 -25.72
N GLY A 47 -4.81 -37.94 -25.69
CA GLY A 47 -5.41 -38.73 -24.61
C GLY A 47 -5.85 -37.92 -23.38
N SER A 48 -5.67 -36.60 -23.38
CA SER A 48 -6.12 -35.73 -22.28
C SER A 48 -7.64 -35.54 -22.31
N TYR A 49 -8.23 -35.31 -21.14
CA TYR A 49 -9.63 -34.88 -21.04
C TYR A 49 -9.70 -33.36 -21.07
N ASP A 50 -9.77 -32.80 -22.27
CA ASP A 50 -9.64 -31.36 -22.54
C ASP A 50 -10.78 -30.78 -23.41
N ASN A 51 -11.82 -31.58 -23.69
CA ASN A 51 -12.95 -31.27 -24.57
C ASN A 51 -12.57 -31.11 -26.05
N TYR A 52 -11.39 -31.57 -26.46
CA TYR A 52 -10.96 -31.60 -27.85
C TYR A 52 -10.62 -33.02 -28.26
N CYS A 53 -11.40 -33.54 -29.21
CA CYS A 53 -11.14 -34.84 -29.79
C CYS A 53 -10.09 -34.74 -30.91
N ASP A 54 -8.88 -35.27 -30.69
CA ASP A 54 -7.75 -35.16 -31.63
C ASP A 54 -7.82 -36.16 -32.80
N ASN A 55 -8.47 -37.31 -32.61
CA ASN A 55 -8.54 -38.43 -33.56
C ASN A 55 -7.16 -38.90 -34.05
N GLU A 56 -6.12 -38.76 -33.23
CA GLU A 56 -4.83 -39.34 -33.52
C GLU A 56 -4.89 -40.88 -33.47
N LYS A 57 -3.92 -41.52 -34.12
CA LYS A 57 -3.79 -42.99 -34.12
C LYS A 57 -2.44 -43.33 -33.54
N ASP A 58 -2.35 -43.24 -32.22
CA ASP A 58 -1.12 -43.31 -31.46
C ASP A 58 -1.17 -44.39 -30.36
N ASP A 59 -2.18 -45.27 -30.41
CA ASP A 59 -2.50 -46.28 -29.40
C ASP A 59 -2.90 -45.69 -28.03
N VAL A 60 -3.21 -44.38 -27.97
CA VAL A 60 -3.76 -43.68 -26.81
C VAL A 60 -5.22 -43.33 -27.09
N CYS A 61 -6.11 -43.72 -26.19
CA CYS A 61 -7.52 -43.36 -26.32
C CYS A 61 -7.76 -41.96 -25.74
N ASP A 62 -8.28 -41.08 -26.58
CA ASP A 62 -8.81 -39.76 -26.25
C ASP A 62 -10.20 -39.89 -25.61
N PRO A 63 -10.34 -39.54 -24.32
CA PRO A 63 -11.60 -39.65 -23.59
C PRO A 63 -12.70 -38.72 -24.11
N ASP A 64 -12.37 -37.69 -24.89
CA ASP A 64 -13.32 -36.79 -25.53
C ASP A 64 -13.84 -37.34 -26.88
N CYS A 65 -13.21 -38.38 -27.43
CA CYS A 65 -13.56 -39.02 -28.70
C CYS A 65 -14.49 -40.25 -28.56
N ILE A 66 -15.61 -40.12 -27.85
CA ILE A 66 -16.55 -41.20 -27.45
C ILE A 66 -16.91 -42.22 -28.57
N ASN A 67 -16.89 -41.84 -29.86
CA ASN A 67 -17.21 -42.76 -30.96
C ASN A 67 -16.30 -42.63 -32.20
N SER A 68 -15.27 -41.79 -32.17
CA SER A 68 -14.48 -41.44 -33.36
C SER A 68 -13.03 -41.89 -33.29
N ASP A 69 -12.51 -42.09 -32.08
CA ASP A 69 -11.15 -42.57 -31.88
C ASP A 69 -11.09 -44.10 -32.04
N SER A 70 -10.21 -44.55 -32.95
CA SER A 70 -10.00 -45.96 -33.22
C SER A 70 -9.31 -46.70 -32.09
N ASP A 71 -8.64 -45.97 -31.21
CA ASP A 71 -7.75 -46.50 -30.19
C ASP A 71 -8.55 -46.78 -28.89
N CYS A 72 -9.75 -46.18 -28.77
CA CYS A 72 -10.73 -46.43 -27.71
C CYS A 72 -11.49 -47.77 -27.80
N GLN A 73 -11.27 -48.59 -28.83
CA GLN A 73 -12.00 -49.86 -29.04
C GLN A 73 -11.76 -50.92 -27.95
N ASN A 74 -10.73 -50.76 -27.12
CA ASN A 74 -10.42 -51.65 -25.99
C ASN A 74 -10.42 -50.92 -24.64
N TYR A 75 -11.02 -49.73 -24.55
CA TYR A 75 -10.99 -48.92 -23.32
C TYR A 75 -11.93 -49.44 -22.22
N ASP A 76 -12.66 -50.52 -22.48
CA ASP A 76 -13.61 -51.11 -21.55
C ASP A 76 -12.92 -51.66 -20.27
N GLU A 77 -13.43 -51.15 -19.15
CA GLU A 77 -13.39 -51.68 -17.77
C GLU A 77 -12.14 -51.53 -16.87
N LYS A 78 -10.92 -51.29 -17.35
CA LYS A 78 -9.75 -51.28 -16.42
C LYS A 78 -9.33 -49.94 -15.82
N ASN A 79 -9.74 -48.80 -16.38
CA ASN A 79 -9.18 -47.49 -16.00
C ASN A 79 -10.18 -46.40 -15.59
N GLN A 80 -11.45 -46.72 -15.33
CA GLN A 80 -12.41 -45.74 -14.81
C GLN A 80 -12.12 -45.27 -13.36
N ASN A 81 -11.13 -45.85 -12.67
CA ASN A 81 -10.74 -45.46 -11.31
C ASN A 81 -9.47 -44.58 -11.23
N THR A 82 -8.85 -44.22 -12.36
CA THR A 82 -7.55 -43.52 -12.35
C THR A 82 -7.63 -42.05 -12.80
N TYR A 83 -8.80 -41.57 -13.25
CA TYR A 83 -9.05 -40.15 -13.50
C TYR A 83 -10.02 -39.60 -12.44
N LEU A 84 -9.57 -39.55 -11.19
CA LEU A 84 -10.13 -38.61 -10.25
C LEU A 84 -9.45 -37.26 -10.53
N PRO A 85 -10.20 -36.19 -10.87
CA PRO A 85 -9.61 -34.88 -11.09
C PRO A 85 -8.72 -34.54 -9.90
N GLU A 86 -7.45 -34.21 -10.17
CA GLU A 86 -6.48 -33.90 -9.15
C GLU A 86 -7.08 -32.79 -8.29
N LYS A 87 -7.34 -33.12 -7.03
CA LYS A 87 -8.08 -32.28 -6.10
C LYS A 87 -7.38 -30.93 -5.99
N GLU A 88 -8.00 -29.92 -6.58
CA GLU A 88 -7.56 -28.53 -6.60
C GLU A 88 -7.04 -28.11 -5.21
N ASN A 89 -5.81 -27.63 -5.18
CA ASN A 89 -5.05 -27.37 -3.96
C ASN A 89 -5.61 -26.15 -3.20
N ASN A 90 -6.64 -26.39 -2.39
CA ASN A 90 -7.28 -25.48 -1.43
C ASN A 90 -6.33 -24.53 -0.64
N ASN A 91 -5.06 -24.85 -0.51
CA ASN A 91 -4.02 -24.02 0.11
C ASN A 91 -3.86 -22.63 -0.53
N THR A 92 -4.10 -22.45 -1.82
CA THR A 92 -3.94 -21.13 -2.48
C THR A 92 -5.04 -20.17 -2.05
N VAL A 93 -6.29 -20.64 -2.02
CA VAL A 93 -7.45 -19.83 -1.59
C VAL A 93 -7.32 -19.42 -0.11
N PHE A 94 -6.92 -20.35 0.76
CA PHE A 94 -6.73 -20.04 2.18
C PHE A 94 -5.59 -19.03 2.42
N LYS A 95 -4.49 -19.10 1.65
CA LYS A 95 -3.40 -18.12 1.74
C LYS A 95 -3.88 -16.72 1.35
N THR A 96 -4.65 -16.59 0.28
CA THR A 96 -5.17 -15.29 -0.18
C THR A 96 -6.11 -14.66 0.84
N ILE A 97 -7.03 -15.44 1.41
CA ILE A 97 -7.96 -14.95 2.44
C ILE A 97 -7.18 -14.46 3.68
N PHE A 98 -6.15 -15.21 4.10
CA PHE A 98 -5.35 -14.84 5.28
C PHE A 98 -4.60 -13.52 5.08
N ILE A 99 -4.05 -13.29 3.88
CA ILE A 99 -3.34 -12.04 3.53
C ILE A 99 -4.29 -10.83 3.57
N ILE A 100 -5.52 -10.99 3.07
CA ILE A 100 -6.52 -9.91 3.07
C ILE A 100 -6.91 -9.55 4.51
N ILE A 101 -7.20 -10.55 5.34
CA ILE A 101 -7.56 -10.33 6.75
C ILE A 101 -6.40 -9.65 7.50
N PHE A 102 -5.17 -10.14 7.32
CA PHE A 102 -3.99 -9.55 7.94
C PHE A 102 -3.80 -8.10 7.53
N SER A 103 -3.98 -7.79 6.24
CA SER A 103 -3.88 -6.43 5.71
C SER A 103 -4.91 -5.50 6.36
N VAL A 104 -6.18 -5.91 6.48
CA VAL A 104 -7.23 -5.11 7.12
C VAL A 104 -6.90 -4.81 8.59
N VAL A 105 -6.38 -5.79 9.33
CA VAL A 105 -5.99 -5.60 10.74
C VAL A 105 -4.82 -4.63 10.86
N VAL A 106 -3.79 -4.77 10.02
CA VAL A 106 -2.63 -3.87 10.02
C VAL A 106 -3.04 -2.45 9.64
N PHE A 107 -3.82 -2.27 8.57
CA PHE A 107 -4.30 -0.94 8.16
C PHE A 107 -5.22 -0.32 9.21
N GLY A 108 -6.10 -1.11 9.83
CA GLY A 108 -6.95 -0.65 10.94
C GLY A 108 -6.13 -0.21 12.16
N GLY A 109 -5.09 -0.97 12.51
CA GLY A 109 -4.15 -0.64 13.58
C GLY A 109 -3.37 0.65 13.30
N ILE A 110 -2.80 0.78 12.09
CA ILE A 110 -2.12 2.00 11.66
C ILE A 110 -3.07 3.21 11.68
N PHE A 111 -4.29 3.05 11.16
CA PHE A 111 -5.30 4.12 11.18
C PHE A 111 -5.70 4.52 12.60
N TYR A 112 -5.84 3.54 13.49
CA TYR A 112 -6.11 3.79 14.91
C TYR A 112 -4.97 4.56 15.57
N LEU A 113 -3.72 4.17 15.33
CA LEU A 113 -2.54 4.88 15.85
C LEU A 113 -2.42 6.28 15.26
N TYR A 114 -2.69 6.45 13.97
CA TYR A 114 -2.74 7.76 13.30
C TYR A 114 -3.78 8.68 13.96
N LYS A 115 -4.99 8.14 14.23
CA LYS A 115 -6.06 8.89 14.91
C LYS A 115 -5.68 9.23 16.35
N LYS A 116 -5.04 8.31 17.08
CA LYS A 116 -4.55 8.53 18.45
C LYS A 116 -3.48 9.62 18.49
N ALA A 117 -2.52 9.58 17.57
CA ALA A 117 -1.46 10.59 17.48
C ALA A 117 -2.01 11.98 17.15
N ASN A 118 -3.04 12.08 16.30
CA ASN A 118 -3.62 13.37 15.96
C ASN A 118 -4.38 14.04 17.12
N LYS A 119 -5.06 13.26 17.97
CA LYS A 119 -5.67 13.80 19.20
C LYS A 119 -4.66 14.40 20.18
N ASN A 120 -3.44 13.87 20.20
CA ASN A 120 -2.39 14.38 21.07
C ASN A 120 -1.74 15.67 20.54
N LYS A 121 -1.89 15.99 19.24
CA LYS A 121 -1.44 17.29 18.70
C LYS A 121 -2.27 18.45 19.23
N ASP A 122 -3.59 18.26 19.30
CA ASP A 122 -4.49 19.29 19.83
C ASP A 122 -4.18 19.61 21.32
N TYR A 123 -3.66 18.64 22.08
CA TYR A 123 -3.22 18.83 23.47
C TYR A 123 -1.87 19.57 23.62
N TYR A 124 -0.97 19.48 22.64
CA TYR A 124 0.37 20.09 22.72
C TYR A 124 0.36 21.57 22.28
N ASP A 125 -0.55 21.95 21.37
CA ASP A 125 -0.69 23.33 20.90
C ASP A 125 -1.30 24.24 21.98
N GLU A 126 -2.25 23.74 22.77
CA GLU A 126 -2.88 24.51 23.86
C GLU A 126 -1.89 24.76 25.03
N GLY A 127 -1.01 23.79 25.34
CA GLY A 127 -0.04 23.91 26.43
C GLY A 127 1.14 24.87 26.16
N GLN A 128 1.57 25.05 24.91
CA GLN A 128 2.65 26.00 24.59
C GLN A 128 2.18 27.46 24.56
N ILE A 129 0.89 27.71 24.29
CA ILE A 129 0.33 29.07 24.26
C ILE A 129 0.35 29.69 25.67
N ASP A 130 0.07 28.91 26.70
CA ASP A 130 0.08 29.40 28.08
C ASP A 130 1.49 29.76 28.57
N GLU A 131 2.50 28.97 28.20
CA GLU A 131 3.91 29.22 28.57
C GLU A 131 4.49 30.44 27.83
N LEU A 132 4.21 30.59 26.53
CA LEU A 132 4.59 31.76 25.74
C LEU A 132 3.89 33.05 26.20
N SER A 133 2.64 32.97 26.69
CA SER A 133 1.92 34.13 27.21
C SER A 133 2.52 34.68 28.50
N ASN A 134 3.02 33.80 29.37
CA ASN A 134 3.64 34.19 30.64
C ASN A 134 5.04 34.79 30.46
N LEU A 135 5.85 34.24 29.53
CA LEU A 135 7.16 34.79 29.18
C LEU A 135 7.08 36.18 28.53
N ASN A 136 6.02 36.46 27.77
CA ASN A 136 5.83 37.78 27.16
C ASN A 136 5.40 38.85 28.19
N LYS A 137 4.60 38.49 29.20
CA LYS A 137 4.26 39.40 30.30
C LYS A 137 5.50 39.82 31.11
N GLU A 138 6.38 38.87 31.42
CA GLU A 138 7.62 39.17 32.15
C GLU A 138 8.55 40.10 31.35
N LYS A 139 8.58 39.98 30.01
CA LYS A 139 9.35 40.90 29.16
C LYS A 139 8.76 42.30 29.10
N GLU A 140 7.44 42.47 29.11
CA GLU A 140 6.82 43.80 29.08
C GLU A 140 7.07 44.59 30.37
N ASP A 141 6.98 43.94 31.54
CA ASP A 141 7.24 44.58 32.84
C ASP A 141 8.71 45.03 32.99
N ASN A 142 9.66 44.23 32.47
CA ASN A 142 11.09 44.57 32.49
C ASN A 142 11.47 45.68 31.52
N THR A 143 10.67 45.90 30.47
CA THR A 143 10.93 46.94 29.45
C THR A 143 10.55 48.34 29.95
N TRP A 144 9.58 48.45 30.88
CA TRP A 144 9.21 49.74 31.49
C TRP A 144 10.29 50.24 32.47
N SER A 145 10.98 49.33 33.16
CA SER A 145 12.08 49.67 34.08
C SER A 145 13.32 50.24 33.38
N THR A 146 13.63 49.83 32.16
CA THR A 146 14.80 50.34 31.42
C THR A 146 14.54 51.66 30.69
N LYS A 147 13.26 51.94 30.39
CA LYS A 147 12.86 53.19 29.72
C LYS A 147 12.87 54.39 30.66
N SER A 148 12.65 54.18 31.96
CA SER A 148 12.75 55.24 32.97
C SER A 148 14.19 55.66 33.24
N GLU A 149 15.17 54.75 33.17
CA GLU A 149 16.59 55.10 33.37
C GLU A 149 17.20 55.85 32.17
N THR A 150 16.82 55.51 30.94
CA THR A 150 17.35 56.20 29.74
C THR A 150 16.79 57.61 29.57
N GLN A 151 15.53 57.86 29.95
CA GLN A 151 14.96 59.21 29.93
C GLN A 151 15.56 60.14 31.00
N ILE A 152 16.08 59.61 32.11
CA ILE A 152 16.78 60.43 33.12
C ILE A 152 18.19 60.82 32.65
N ILE A 153 18.90 59.94 31.94
CA ILE A 153 20.27 60.24 31.44
C ILE A 153 20.25 61.30 30.33
N ASP A 154 19.23 61.32 29.48
CA ASP A 154 19.13 62.31 28.41
C ASP A 154 18.70 63.69 28.94
N GLN A 155 17.90 63.76 30.01
CA GLN A 155 17.59 65.04 30.68
C GLN A 155 18.77 65.66 31.43
N ILE A 156 19.76 64.87 31.86
CA ILE A 156 20.96 65.39 32.54
C ILE A 156 21.94 66.04 31.52
N LYS A 157 21.93 65.60 30.25
CA LYS A 157 22.82 66.12 29.20
C LYS A 157 22.39 67.47 28.60
N GLU A 158 21.18 67.94 28.89
CA GLU A 158 20.69 69.27 28.47
C GLU A 158 20.79 70.34 29.57
N SER A 159 21.36 70.03 30.74
CA SER A 159 21.70 71.08 31.70
C SER A 159 23.00 71.78 31.28
N ASP A 160 22.92 73.09 31.02
CA ASP A 160 23.98 73.96 30.50
C ASP A 160 25.23 74.10 31.42
N ASP A 161 25.34 73.35 32.51
CA ASP A 161 26.48 73.41 33.44
C ASP A 161 27.65 72.47 33.08
N PHE A 162 27.45 71.44 32.22
CA PHE A 162 28.55 70.49 31.92
C PHE A 162 29.57 71.02 30.89
N LYS A 163 29.23 72.04 30.10
CA LYS A 163 30.16 72.64 29.11
C LYS A 163 31.26 73.49 29.74
N ARG A 164 31.27 73.68 31.07
CA ARG A 164 32.30 74.47 31.77
C ARG A 164 33.55 73.68 32.16
N TYR A 165 33.55 72.35 32.09
CA TYR A 165 34.63 71.53 32.65
C TYR A 165 35.59 70.89 31.64
N THR A 166 35.36 70.99 30.32
CA THR A 166 36.27 70.39 29.31
C THR A 166 36.97 71.39 28.40
N GLY A 167 36.77 72.70 28.63
CA GLY A 167 37.56 73.75 27.99
C GLY A 167 38.81 74.08 28.78
N GLY A 168 39.89 73.33 28.59
CA GLY A 168 41.19 73.62 29.22
C GLY A 168 42.38 73.17 28.38
N GLN A 169 43.03 74.16 27.74
CA GLN A 169 44.49 74.31 27.48
C GLN A 169 45.23 73.12 26.82
N ASN A 170 45.93 73.23 25.69
CA ASN A 170 46.50 74.34 24.91
C ASN A 170 46.57 73.92 23.43
#